data_AF-A0A6M1RUW4-F1
#
_entry.id   AF-A0A6M1RUW4-F1
#
_cell.length_a   1.000
_cell.length_b   1.000
_cell.length_c   1.000
_cell.angle_alpha   90.00
_cell.angle_beta   90.00
_cell.angle_gamma   90.00
#
_symmetry.space_group_name_H-M   'P 1'
#
loop_
_entity.id
_entity.type
_entity.pdbx_description
1 polymer ?
#
loop_
_entity_poly.entity_id
_entity_poly.type
_entity_poly.pdbx_seq_one_letter_code
_entity_poly.pdbx_strand_id
1 'polypeptide(L)'
;MKNIMAATFLVLSLSSGAIAATVTNAGSGAVVLVVVENGNRMEVSIDAGSSEQICPSGCFVTLPNGDRVGLEGGETVEIKDGAATIR
;
A
#
# COMPACT_ATOMS: atom_id res chain seq x y z
N MET A 1 40.03 -38.09 20.41
CA MET A 1 40.27 -37.61 19.03
C MET A 1 39.04 -37.90 18.18
N LYS A 2 38.28 -36.89 17.75
CA LYS A 2 37.77 -36.72 16.37
C LYS A 2 36.80 -35.53 16.38
N ASN A 3 37.34 -34.38 16.04
CA ASN A 3 36.63 -33.15 15.77
C ASN A 3 35.82 -33.36 14.49
N ILE A 4 34.49 -33.32 14.56
CA ILE A 4 33.61 -33.14 13.38
C ILE A 4 32.46 -32.26 13.89
N MET A 5 32.60 -30.93 13.78
CA MET A 5 32.06 -30.14 12.67
C MET A 5 30.54 -30.29 12.51
N ALA A 6 29.82 -29.27 12.96
CA ALA A 6 28.56 -28.84 12.33
C ALA A 6 28.37 -27.36 12.70
N ALA A 7 28.95 -26.48 11.90
CA ALA A 7 28.67 -25.05 11.94
C ALA A 7 27.29 -24.82 11.32
N THR A 8 26.28 -24.58 12.16
CA THR A 8 24.92 -24.25 11.72
C THR A 8 24.94 -22.83 11.14
N PHE A 9 24.83 -22.73 9.81
CA PHE A 9 24.74 -21.44 9.11
C PHE A 9 23.29 -20.93 9.25
N LEU A 10 23.08 -19.95 10.12
CA LEU A 10 21.78 -19.28 10.29
C LEU A 10 21.57 -18.32 9.12
N VAL A 11 20.75 -18.71 8.15
CA VAL A 11 20.35 -17.82 7.05
C VAL A 11 19.27 -16.87 7.57
N LEU A 12 19.62 -15.62 7.83
CA LEU A 12 18.64 -14.55 8.07
C LEU A 12 18.04 -14.15 6.72
N SER A 13 16.82 -14.61 6.45
CA SER A 13 16.02 -14.08 5.34
C SER A 13 15.65 -12.62 5.67
N LEU A 14 16.29 -11.68 4.98
CA LEU A 14 15.86 -10.28 4.93
C LEU A 14 14.55 -10.22 4.15
N SER A 15 13.41 -10.24 4.85
CA SER A 15 12.15 -9.83 4.25
C SER A 15 12.26 -8.32 4.00
N SER A 16 12.53 -7.92 2.77
CA SER A 16 12.36 -6.53 2.33
C SER A 16 10.92 -6.13 2.65
N GLY A 17 10.74 -5.28 3.66
CA GLY A 17 9.44 -4.70 3.97
C GLY A 17 8.95 -3.97 2.73
N ALA A 18 7.84 -4.41 2.17
CA ALA A 18 7.25 -3.77 1.01
C ALA A 18 6.67 -2.42 1.49
N ILE A 19 7.10 -1.32 0.87
CA ILE A 19 6.68 0.02 1.29
C ILE A 19 5.29 0.27 0.72
N ALA A 20 4.29 0.42 1.60
CA ALA A 20 2.93 0.75 1.19
C ALA A 20 2.83 2.19 0.70
N ALA A 21 1.96 2.42 -0.29
CA ALA A 21 1.56 3.75 -0.68
C ALA A 21 0.75 4.40 0.47
N THR A 22 1.02 5.67 0.74
CA THR A 22 0.28 6.46 1.74
C THR A 22 -0.77 7.28 1.03
N VAL A 23 -2.04 7.09 1.37
CA VAL A 23 -3.16 7.80 0.77
C VAL A 23 -3.80 8.71 1.79
N THR A 24 -3.84 10.01 1.51
CA THR A 24 -4.41 11.04 2.38
C THR A 24 -5.66 11.63 1.75
N ASN A 25 -6.77 11.66 2.48
CA ASN A 25 -7.97 12.36 2.06
C ASN A 25 -7.89 13.83 2.51
N ALA A 26 -7.56 14.73 1.60
CA ALA A 26 -7.54 16.18 1.82
C ALA A 26 -8.91 16.86 1.56
N GLY A 27 -9.95 16.07 1.29
CA GLY A 27 -11.32 16.53 1.12
C GLY A 27 -12.04 16.82 2.44
N SER A 28 -13.29 17.29 2.33
CA SER A 28 -14.16 17.62 3.47
C SER A 28 -15.12 16.50 3.88
N GLY A 29 -15.15 15.39 3.14
CA GLY A 29 -16.02 14.24 3.40
C GLY A 29 -15.26 12.92 3.35
N ALA A 30 -15.80 11.89 3.99
CA ALA A 30 -15.27 10.54 3.89
C ALA A 30 -15.39 10.02 2.45
N VAL A 31 -14.37 9.31 1.99
CA VAL A 31 -14.34 8.70 0.66
C VAL A 31 -14.11 7.20 0.77
N VAL A 32 -14.68 6.44 -0.16
CA VAL A 32 -14.45 5.01 -0.28
C VAL A 32 -13.65 4.75 -1.54
N LEU A 33 -12.54 4.04 -1.37
CA LEU A 33 -11.66 3.61 -2.44
C LEU A 33 -11.84 2.12 -2.67
N VAL A 34 -11.87 1.72 -3.93
CA VAL A 34 -11.82 0.30 -4.27
C VAL A 34 -10.38 -0.05 -4.64
N VAL A 35 -9.73 -0.83 -3.81
CA VAL A 35 -8.34 -1.26 -4.00
C VAL A 35 -8.34 -2.68 -4.52
N VAL A 36 -7.59 -2.92 -5.60
CA VAL A 36 -7.36 -4.25 -6.16
C VAL A 36 -5.88 -4.56 -6.10
N GLU A 37 -5.49 -5.50 -5.24
CA GLU A 37 -4.12 -5.93 -5.01
C GLU A 37 -4.05 -7.46 -5.16
N ASN A 38 -3.11 -7.96 -5.97
CA ASN A 38 -2.92 -9.39 -6.23
C ASN A 38 -4.22 -10.14 -6.66
N GLY A 39 -5.13 -9.45 -7.36
CA GLY A 39 -6.42 -10.01 -7.79
C GLY A 39 -7.52 -9.99 -6.72
N ASN A 40 -7.21 -9.58 -5.49
CA ASN A 40 -8.20 -9.38 -4.43
C ASN A 40 -8.71 -7.94 -4.45
N ARG A 41 -10.02 -7.78 -4.32
CA ARG A 41 -10.69 -6.48 -4.22
C ARG A 41 -11.08 -6.20 -2.78
N MET A 42 -10.72 -5.01 -2.28
CA MET A 42 -11.12 -4.51 -0.97
C MET A 42 -11.64 -3.08 -1.08
N GLU A 43 -12.52 -2.69 -0.17
CA GLU A 43 -13.01 -1.32 -0.04
C GLU A 43 -12.37 -0.69 1.19
N VAL A 44 -11.83 0.51 1.01
CA VAL A 44 -11.06 1.24 2.01
C VAL A 44 -11.71 2.60 2.19
N SER A 45 -12.20 2.86 3.41
CA SER A 45 -12.86 4.11 3.74
C SER A 45 -11.90 5.06 4.45
N ILE A 46 -11.61 6.20 3.84
CA ILE A 46 -10.73 7.22 4.41
C ILE A 46 -11.56 8.42 4.83
N ASP A 47 -11.59 8.69 6.14
CA ASP A 47 -12.23 9.89 6.69
C ASP A 47 -11.56 11.17 6.20
N ALA A 48 -12.30 12.29 6.25
CA ALA A 48 -11.78 13.60 5.87
C ALA A 48 -10.58 14.00 6.75
N GLY A 49 -9.47 14.38 6.13
CA GLY A 49 -8.21 14.74 6.80
C GLY A 49 -7.39 13.55 7.28
N SER A 50 -7.85 12.31 7.08
CA SER A 50 -7.15 11.10 7.50
C SER A 50 -6.24 10.56 6.41
N SER A 51 -5.27 9.74 6.83
CA SER A 51 -4.37 9.02 5.92
C SER A 51 -4.37 7.53 6.24
N GLU A 52 -4.28 6.72 5.20
CA GLU A 52 -4.23 5.28 5.28
C GLU A 52 -3.11 4.73 4.40
N GLN A 53 -2.51 3.62 4.81
CA GLN A 53 -1.44 2.97 4.05
C GLN A 53 -2.01 1.75 3.34
N ILE A 54 -1.89 1.72 2.02
CA ILE A 54 -2.39 0.65 1.15
C ILE A 54 -1.35 0.27 0.12
N CYS A 55 -1.53 -0.87 -0.55
CA CYS A 55 -0.72 -1.26 -1.70
C CYS A 55 0.77 -1.48 -1.41
N PRO A 56 1.13 -2.30 -0.40
CA PRO A 56 2.53 -2.68 -0.16
C PRO A 56 3.18 -3.36 -1.37
N SER A 57 2.41 -4.10 -2.19
CA SER A 57 2.93 -4.80 -3.37
C SER A 57 2.55 -4.15 -4.70
N GLY A 58 2.09 -2.89 -4.65
CA GLY A 58 1.41 -2.23 -5.76
C GLY A 58 -0.03 -2.71 -5.95
N CYS A 59 -0.89 -1.83 -6.48
CA CYS A 59 -2.31 -2.09 -6.61
C CYS A 59 -2.96 -1.21 -7.69
N PHE A 60 -4.23 -1.49 -7.97
CA PHE A 60 -5.09 -0.55 -8.68
C PHE A 60 -6.12 0.04 -7.73
N VAL A 61 -6.19 1.36 -7.66
CA VAL A 61 -7.18 2.09 -6.87
C VAL A 61 -8.23 2.68 -7.80
N THR A 62 -9.50 2.47 -7.49
CA THR A 62 -10.62 3.18 -8.11
C THR A 62 -11.05 4.29 -7.19
N LEU A 63 -11.04 5.51 -7.73
CA LEU A 63 -11.37 6.74 -7.03
C LEU A 63 -12.89 6.98 -7.01
N PRO A 64 -13.38 7.87 -6.13
CA PRO A 64 -14.80 8.18 -6.02
C PRO A 64 -15.39 8.80 -7.29
N ASN A 65 -14.56 9.43 -8.12
CA ASN A 65 -14.97 10.00 -9.41
C ASN A 65 -15.05 8.94 -10.54
N GLY A 66 -14.69 7.68 -10.26
CA GLY A 66 -14.67 6.57 -11.22
C GLY A 66 -13.33 6.35 -11.92
N ASP A 67 -12.34 7.21 -11.71
CA ASP A 67 -11.01 7.04 -12.29
C ASP A 67 -10.28 5.86 -11.65
N ARG A 68 -9.44 5.20 -12.45
CA ARG A 68 -8.63 4.07 -11.98
C ARG A 68 -7.15 4.39 -12.14
N VAL A 69 -6.42 4.28 -11.03
CA VAL A 69 -5.00 4.62 -10.92
C VAL A 69 -4.22 3.38 -10.51
N GLY A 70 -3.06 3.16 -11.12
CA GLY A 70 -2.10 2.15 -10.68
C GLY A 70 -1.09 2.78 -9.71
N LEU A 71 -0.83 2.12 -8.59
CA LEU A 71 0.21 2.48 -7.62
C LEU A 71 1.22 1.35 -7.54
N GLU A 72 2.51 1.66 -7.49
CA GLU A 72 3.59 0.68 -7.41
C GLU A 72 4.00 0.37 -5.95
N GLY A 73 3.68 1.26 -5.01
CA GLY A 73 4.02 1.17 -3.60
C GLY A 73 5.06 2.20 -3.19
N GLY A 74 4.87 2.81 -2.02
CA GLY A 74 5.75 3.83 -1.45
C GLY A 74 5.49 5.25 -1.95
N GLU A 75 4.53 5.47 -2.85
CA GLU A 75 4.10 6.81 -3.25
C GLU A 75 3.22 7.48 -2.19
N THR A 76 3.15 8.81 -2.22
CA THR A 76 2.17 9.57 -1.42
C THR A 76 1.06 10.08 -2.32
N VAL A 77 -0.16 9.62 -2.08
CA VAL A 77 -1.35 9.98 -2.84
C VAL A 77 -2.22 10.91 -2.02
N GLU A 78 -2.54 12.07 -2.57
CA GLU A 78 -3.48 13.01 -1.97
C GLU A 78 -4.79 12.98 -2.75
N ILE A 79 -5.91 12.72 -2.07
CA ILE A 79 -7.25 12.73 -2.66
C ILE A 79 -7.93 14.04 -2.30
N LYS A 80 -8.38 14.76 -3.31
CA LYS A 80 -9.12 16.01 -3.16
C LYS A 80 -10.19 16.11 -4.25
N ASP A 81 -11.41 16.48 -3.86
CA ASP A 81 -12.55 16.60 -4.77
C ASP A 81 -12.80 15.34 -5.63
N GLY A 82 -12.46 14.16 -5.09
CA GLY A 82 -12.61 12.87 -5.76
C GLY A 82 -11.49 12.49 -6.75
N ALA A 83 -10.52 13.39 -7.00
CA ALA A 83 -9.35 13.13 -7.83
C ALA A 83 -8.11 12.83 -6.96
N ALA A 84 -7.20 12.00 -7.46
CA ALA A 84 -5.93 11.71 -6.79
C ALA A 84 -4.77 12.47 -7.43
N THR A 85 -3.88 12.98 -6.57
CA THR A 85 -2.60 13.57 -6.94
C THR A 85 -1.49 12.70 -6.33
N ILE A 86 -0.63 12.13 -7.17
CA ILE A 86 0.47 11.26 -6.75
C ILE A 86 1.73 12.11 -6.62
N ARG A 87 2.48 11.93 -5.53
CA ARG A 87 3.77 12.58 -5.24
C ARG A 87 4.84 11.57 -4.88
#